data_AF-A0A178DML4-F1
#
_entry.id   AF-A0A178DML4-F1
#
_cell.length_a   1.000
_cell.length_b   1.000
_cell.length_c   1.000
_cell.angle_alpha   90.00
_cell.angle_beta   90.00
_cell.angle_gamma   90.00
#
_symmetry.space_group_name_H-M   'P 1'
#
loop_
_entity.id
_entity.type
_entity.pdbx_description
1 polymer ?
#
loop_
_entity_poly.entity_id
_entity_poly.type
_entity_poly.pdbx_seq_one_letter_code
_entity_poly.pdbx_strand_id
1 'polypeptide(L)'
;MMPWFGQPDVPDNVFHDVGHLTQLVWKGTTRVGCVSIDCGNFMMVGGQVSSMNKYTVCNYAPAGNMGGDFARNVAPPISLTNLGGWA
;
A
#
# COMPACT_ATOMS: atom_id res chain seq x y z
N MET A 1 2.10 -10.57 -1.75
CA MET A 1 2.94 -10.44 -0.55
C MET A 1 3.41 -11.78 0.02
N MET A 2 2.71 -12.92 -0.13
CA MET A 2 3.38 -14.22 0.07
C MET A 2 4.50 -14.41 -0.96
N PRO A 3 5.69 -14.96 -0.62
CA PRO A 3 6.12 -15.47 0.69
C PRO A 3 6.81 -14.43 1.61
N TRP A 4 6.71 -13.14 1.30
CA TRP A 4 7.46 -12.03 1.90
C TRP A 4 6.92 -11.47 3.22
N PHE A 5 5.80 -11.96 3.73
CA PHE A 5 5.35 -11.58 5.08
C PHE A 5 6.38 -12.03 6.13
N GLY A 6 6.63 -11.17 7.12
CA GLY A 6 7.59 -11.47 8.19
C GLY A 6 9.07 -11.52 7.76
N GLN A 7 9.40 -11.23 6.51
CA GLN A 7 10.78 -11.15 6.04
C GLN A 7 11.42 -9.81 6.43
N PRO A 8 12.75 -9.75 6.68
CA PRO A 8 13.43 -8.52 7.08
C PRO A 8 13.31 -7.41 6.02
N ASP A 9 13.27 -7.82 4.75
CA ASP A 9 13.17 -6.95 3.58
C ASP A 9 12.31 -7.58 2.48
N VAL A 10 11.92 -6.74 1.52
CA VAL A 10 11.22 -7.13 0.30
C VAL A 10 12.13 -6.80 -0.89
N PRO A 11 12.39 -7.74 -1.81
CA PRO A 11 13.20 -7.45 -3.01
C PRO A 11 12.61 -6.28 -3.81
N ASP A 12 13.46 -5.46 -4.41
CA ASP A 12 13.03 -4.24 -5.14
C ASP A 12 11.97 -4.55 -6.20
N ASN A 13 12.17 -5.59 -7.01
CA ASN A 13 11.24 -6.00 -8.05
C ASN A 13 9.86 -6.43 -7.50
N VAL A 14 9.80 -6.85 -6.24
CA VAL A 14 8.53 -7.18 -5.56
C VAL A 14 7.94 -5.94 -4.90
N PHE A 15 8.79 -5.05 -4.36
CA PHE A 15 8.37 -3.84 -3.65
C PHE A 15 7.51 -2.93 -4.53
N HIS A 16 7.83 -2.79 -5.82
CA HIS A 16 7.03 -1.99 -6.76
C HIS A 16 5.57 -2.46 -6.87
N ASP A 17 5.29 -3.74 -6.63
CA ASP A 17 3.93 -4.31 -6.67
C ASP A 17 3.21 -4.22 -5.32
N VAL A 18 3.94 -4.22 -4.20
CA VAL A 18 3.36 -4.38 -2.85
C VAL A 18 3.56 -3.19 -1.92
N GLY A 19 4.37 -2.19 -2.29
CA GLY A 19 4.80 -1.09 -1.43
C GLY A 19 3.64 -0.26 -0.86
N HIS A 20 2.56 -0.11 -1.63
CA HIS A 20 1.35 0.54 -1.15
C HIS A 20 0.64 -0.26 -0.04
N LEU A 21 0.54 -1.59 -0.22
CA LEU A 21 -0.03 -2.47 0.79
C LEU A 21 0.82 -2.49 2.06
N THR A 22 2.15 -2.62 1.92
CA THR A 22 3.05 -2.69 3.09
C THR A 22 3.00 -1.43 3.93
N GLN A 23 2.82 -0.25 3.31
CA GLN A 23 2.62 0.99 4.04
C GLN A 23 1.27 1.02 4.79
N LEU A 24 0.19 0.52 4.18
CA LEU A 24 -1.13 0.46 4.81
C LEU A 24 -1.15 -0.44 6.04
N VAL A 25 -0.46 -1.58 5.99
CA VAL A 25 -0.43 -2.54 7.11
C VAL A 25 0.78 -2.35 8.04
N TRP A 26 1.56 -1.30 7.84
CA TRP A 26 2.78 -1.05 8.61
C TRP A 26 2.46 -0.79 10.08
N LYS A 27 2.76 -1.75 10.96
CA LYS A 27 2.44 -1.72 12.40
C LYS A 27 2.88 -0.43 13.12
N GLY A 28 4.04 0.11 12.77
CA GLY A 28 4.58 1.32 13.39
C GLY A 28 3.89 2.62 12.97
N THR A 29 3.12 2.60 11.88
CA THR A 29 2.36 3.77 11.38
C THR A 29 1.10 3.90 12.22
N THR A 30 0.90 5.05 12.85
CA THR A 30 -0.23 5.26 13.78
C THR A 30 -1.20 6.33 13.31
N ARG A 31 -0.83 7.08 12.27
CA ARG A 31 -1.65 8.16 11.72
C ARG A 31 -1.54 8.14 10.20
N VAL A 32 -2.66 8.44 9.56
CA VAL A 32 -2.75 8.65 8.12
C VAL A 32 -3.58 9.90 7.86
N GLY A 33 -3.12 10.72 6.92
CA GLY A 33 -3.89 11.84 6.39
C GLY A 33 -3.97 11.70 4.88
N CYS A 34 -5.18 11.65 4.34
CA CYS A 34 -5.40 11.52 2.91
C CYS A 34 -6.18 12.71 2.35
N VAL A 35 -5.90 13.04 1.09
CA VAL A 35 -6.70 13.97 0.29
C VAL A 35 -7.00 13.32 -1.05
N SER A 36 -8.24 13.47 -1.50
CA SER A 36 -8.67 13.05 -2.84
C SER A 36 -9.17 14.28 -3.59
N ILE A 37 -8.61 14.52 -4.77
CA ILE A 37 -9.00 15.63 -5.64
C ILE A 37 -9.74 15.05 -6.85
N ASP A 38 -10.84 15.69 -7.24
CA ASP A 38 -11.45 15.44 -8.55
C ASP A 38 -10.67 16.17 -9.63
N CYS A 39 -10.09 15.40 -10.55
CA CYS A 39 -9.29 15.93 -11.63
C CYS A 39 -10.10 16.05 -12.93
N GLY A 40 -11.40 15.73 -12.94
CA GLY A 40 -12.15 15.57 -14.19
C GLY A 40 -11.37 14.68 -15.16
N ASN A 41 -11.38 15.02 -16.46
CA ASN A 41 -10.70 14.23 -17.48
C ASN A 41 -9.18 14.43 -17.57
N PHE A 42 -8.56 15.08 -16.57
CA PHE A 42 -7.11 15.34 -16.55
C PHE A 42 -6.31 14.25 -15.84
N MET A 43 -6.95 13.32 -15.12
CA MET A 43 -6.23 12.20 -14.50
C MET A 43 -5.83 11.17 -15.54
N MET A 44 -4.52 11.02 -15.78
CA MET A 44 -3.96 10.05 -16.71
C MET A 44 -3.28 8.90 -15.95
N VAL A 45 -3.67 7.66 -16.23
CA VAL A 45 -3.04 6.44 -15.68
C VAL A 45 -2.61 5.57 -16.87
N GLY A 46 -1.31 5.25 -16.96
CA GLY A 46 -0.78 4.47 -18.07
C GLY A 46 -0.98 5.11 -19.46
N GLY A 47 -1.05 6.45 -19.52
CA GLY A 47 -1.30 7.20 -20.75
C GLY A 47 -2.77 7.23 -21.21
N GLN A 48 -3.71 6.79 -20.37
CA GLN A 48 -5.15 6.82 -20.64
C GLN A 48 -5.89 7.62 -19.56
N VAL A 49 -7.01 8.24 -19.91
CA VAL A 49 -7.85 8.95 -18.93
C VAL A 49 -8.43 7.93 -17.95
N SER A 50 -8.24 8.18 -16.65
CA SER A 50 -8.77 7.33 -15.58
C SER A 50 -10.29 7.45 -15.52
N SER A 51 -11.03 6.34 -15.50
CA SER A 51 -12.49 6.38 -15.28
C SER A 51 -12.87 6.89 -13.89
N MET A 52 -11.97 6.82 -12.91
CA MET A 52 -12.23 7.28 -11.54
C MET A 52 -12.08 8.80 -11.41
N ASN A 53 -11.30 9.45 -12.30
CA ASN A 53 -11.03 10.90 -12.28
C ASN A 53 -10.60 11.46 -10.90
N LYS A 54 -10.13 10.61 -9.98
CA LYS A 54 -9.66 11.01 -8.65
C LYS A 54 -8.16 10.83 -8.52
N TYR A 55 -7.51 11.80 -7.91
CA TYR A 55 -6.13 11.68 -7.47
C TYR A 55 -6.08 11.69 -5.94
N THR A 56 -5.76 10.54 -5.35
CA THR A 56 -5.68 10.35 -3.90
C THR A 56 -4.24 10.26 -3.46
N VAL A 57 -3.85 11.09 -2.49
CA VAL A 57 -2.54 11.05 -1.85
C VAL A 57 -2.73 10.86 -0.35
N CYS A 58 -1.97 9.95 0.24
CA CYS A 58 -1.98 9.70 1.68
C CYS A 58 -0.56 9.85 2.24
N ASN A 59 -0.45 10.63 3.32
CA ASN A 59 0.76 10.73 4.12
C ASN A 59 0.60 9.89 5.39
N TYR A 60 1.65 9.19 5.78
CA TYR A 60 1.68 8.26 6.90
C TYR A 60 2.67 8.72 7.96
N ALA A 61 2.29 8.64 9.23
CA ALA A 61 3.13 9.04 10.35
C ALA A 61 3.10 8.03 11.52
N PRO A 62 4.28 7.60 12.02
CA PRO A 62 5.58 7.60 11.34
C PRO A 62 5.53 6.95 9.94
N ALA A 63 6.47 7.28 9.07
CA ALA A 63 6.57 6.66 7.75
C ALA A 63 6.91 5.16 7.87
N GLY A 64 6.40 4.36 6.94
CA GLY A 64 6.70 2.94 6.84
C GLY A 64 7.68 2.62 5.72
N ASN A 65 7.71 1.34 5.31
CA ASN A 65 8.56 0.85 4.21
C ASN A 65 10.06 1.14 4.40
N MET A 66 10.53 1.14 5.65
CA MET A 66 11.95 1.27 5.96
C MET A 66 12.63 -0.09 5.78
N GLY A 67 13.74 -0.12 5.02
CA GLY A 67 14.55 -1.32 4.87
C GLY A 67 15.02 -1.87 6.21
N GLY A 68 15.03 -3.19 6.36
CA GLY A 68 15.36 -3.93 7.58
C GLY A 68 14.21 -4.02 8.61
N ASP A 69 13.12 -3.26 8.42
CA ASP A 69 12.03 -3.16 9.39
C ASP A 69 10.74 -3.89 8.95
N PHE A 70 10.73 -4.61 7.82
CA PHE A 70 9.52 -5.26 7.32
C PHE A 70 9.02 -6.38 8.22
N ALA A 71 9.92 -7.21 8.77
CA ALA A 71 9.55 -8.37 9.58
C ALA A 71 8.70 -8.00 10.81
N ARG A 72 9.02 -6.87 11.44
CA ARG A 72 8.34 -6.35 12.64
C ARG A 72 7.07 -5.54 12.32
N ASN A 73 6.93 -5.06 11.09
CA ASN A 73 5.84 -4.16 10.72
C ASN A 73 4.80 -4.77 9.77
N VAL A 74 5.13 -5.82 9.01
CA VAL A 74 4.27 -6.43 8.00
C VAL A 74 4.06 -7.91 8.33
N ALA A 75 3.15 -8.16 9.26
CA ALA A 75 2.81 -9.51 9.72
C ALA A 75 1.95 -10.27 8.70
N PRO A 76 2.02 -11.61 8.67
CA PRO A 76 1.09 -12.41 7.88
C PRO A 76 -0.35 -12.21 8.35
N PRO A 77 -1.34 -12.35 7.44
CA PRO A 77 -2.74 -12.29 7.83
C PRO A 77 -3.08 -13.43 8.80
N ILE A 78 -3.95 -13.12 9.77
CA ILE A 78 -4.41 -14.09 10.80
C ILE A 78 -5.26 -15.22 10.21
N SER A 79 -5.81 -15.04 9.01
CA SER A 79 -6.60 -16.04 8.29
C SER A 79 -6.52 -15.80 6.79
N LEU A 80 -6.50 -16.90 6.02
CA LEU A 80 -6.57 -16.91 4.57
C LEU A 80 -7.91 -17.46 4.03
N THR A 81 -8.82 -17.87 4.91
CA THR A 81 -10.06 -18.57 4.54
C THR A 81 -11.27 -17.65 4.39
N ASN A 82 -11.13 -16.35 4.68
CA ASN A 82 -12.23 -15.39 4.61
C ASN A 82 -11.75 -14.01 4.10
N LEU A 83 -11.04 -14.02 2.98
CA LEU A 83 -10.67 -12.80 2.27
C LEU A 83 -11.94 -12.25 1.65
N GLY A 84 -12.61 -11.32 2.34
CA GLY A 84 -13.84 -10.69 1.85
C GLY A 84 -13.69 -10.27 0.39
N GLY A 85 -14.65 -10.67 -0.45
CA GLY A 85 -14.69 -10.23 -1.83
C GLY A 85 -15.00 -8.74 -1.86
N TRP A 86 -14.02 -7.93 -2.27
CA TRP A 86 -14.27 -6.52 -2.62
C TRP A 86 -14.81 -6.52 -4.05
N ALA A 87 -16.12 -6.77 -4.17
CA ALA A 87 -16.90 -6.46 -5.36
C ALA A 87 -17.36 -4.99 -5.28
#